data_AF-A0A843UC20-F1
#
_entry.id   AF-A0A843UC20-F1
#
_cell.length_a   1.000
_cell.length_b   1.000
_cell.length_c   1.000
_cell.angle_alpha   90.00
_cell.angle_beta   90.00
_cell.angle_gamma   90.00
#
_symmetry.space_group_name_H-M   'P 1'
#
loop_
_entity.id
_entity.type
_entity.pdbx_description
1 polymer ?
#
loop_
_entity_poly.entity_id
_entity_poly.type
_entity_poly.pdbx_seq_one_letter_code
_entity_poly.pdbx_strand_id
1 'polypeptide(L)'
;MGCCKPRTDSPPPRTRGIVKANHREEAILQVPGASVHLMEGDEAVELAVGDVVVVGILEEGVLLATIARVGPDLQWPLTKDEPVVKLDELHYLFSLPEKDGSFLNYGVSFAGPADGRLASLDSFLRDNTCFTVSSSSSSSSSALGKGAADSGGAYWGSLAPTVEGYNGVLAKAIAGGTGVIVEGIFKCSDIYASQVSENSLG
;
A
#
# COMPACT_ATOMS: atom_id res chain seq x y z
N MET A 1 -0.23 64.37 -44.87
CA MET A 1 0.35 63.65 -43.71
C MET A 1 -0.80 63.04 -42.91
N GLY A 2 -1.20 61.81 -43.24
CA GLY A 2 -2.27 61.09 -42.53
C GLY A 2 -1.85 59.63 -42.41
N CYS A 3 -1.48 59.22 -41.21
CA CYS A 3 -0.85 57.94 -40.92
C CYS A 3 -1.81 56.76 -41.07
N CYS A 4 -1.40 55.75 -41.85
CA CYS A 4 -1.98 54.42 -41.84
C CYS A 4 -1.71 53.75 -40.48
N LYS A 5 -2.74 53.16 -39.84
CA LYS A 5 -2.56 52.20 -38.74
C LYS A 5 -2.91 50.80 -39.24
N PRO A 6 -2.02 49.79 -39.09
CA PRO A 6 -2.36 48.41 -39.38
C PRO A 6 -3.20 47.79 -38.26
N ARG A 7 -4.20 47.00 -38.62
CA ARG A 7 -4.95 46.14 -37.69
C ARG A 7 -4.11 44.89 -37.42
N THR A 8 -3.66 44.72 -36.19
CA THR A 8 -3.10 43.46 -35.69
C THR A 8 -4.26 42.52 -35.34
N ASP A 9 -4.51 41.56 -36.21
CA ASP A 9 -5.41 40.43 -35.94
C ASP A 9 -4.67 39.47 -35.00
N SER A 10 -5.12 39.38 -33.76
CA SER A 10 -4.54 38.47 -32.76
C SER A 10 -5.40 37.21 -32.72
N PRO A 11 -4.84 35.99 -32.88
CA PRO A 11 -5.63 34.77 -32.81
C PRO A 11 -6.21 34.58 -31.40
N PRO A 12 -7.40 33.95 -31.27
CA PRO A 12 -8.02 33.73 -29.98
C PRO A 12 -7.15 32.85 -29.09
N PRO A 13 -7.19 33.03 -27.75
CA PRO A 13 -6.45 32.18 -26.84
C PRO A 13 -6.96 30.74 -27.01
N ARG A 14 -6.03 29.83 -27.35
CA ARG A 14 -6.31 28.40 -27.27
C ARG A 14 -6.54 28.10 -25.80
N THR A 15 -7.81 27.91 -25.42
CA THR A 15 -8.17 27.28 -24.16
C THR A 15 -7.52 25.90 -24.18
N ARG A 16 -6.34 25.77 -23.55
CA ARG A 16 -5.83 24.47 -23.11
C ARG A 16 -6.91 23.96 -22.18
N GLY A 17 -7.79 23.11 -22.70
CA GLY A 17 -8.66 22.30 -21.85
C GLY A 17 -7.74 21.66 -20.81
N ILE A 18 -8.02 21.96 -19.55
CA ILE A 18 -7.49 21.14 -18.46
C ILE A 18 -8.11 19.77 -18.72
N VAL A 19 -7.34 18.89 -19.36
CA VAL A 19 -7.71 17.49 -19.47
C VAL A 19 -7.67 17.02 -18.02
N LYS A 20 -8.85 16.88 -17.39
CA LYS A 20 -8.95 16.17 -16.11
C LYS A 20 -8.38 14.78 -16.40
N ALA A 21 -7.24 14.47 -15.81
CA ALA A 21 -6.74 13.10 -15.80
C ALA A 21 -7.87 12.24 -15.23
N ASN A 22 -8.45 11.37 -16.06
CA ASN A 22 -9.51 10.46 -15.63
C ASN A 22 -8.83 9.26 -14.97
N HIS A 23 -8.35 9.47 -13.74
CA HIS A 23 -7.88 8.38 -12.91
C HIS A 23 -9.08 7.55 -12.46
N ARG A 24 -9.13 6.29 -12.88
CA ARG A 24 -10.14 5.31 -12.47
C ARG A 24 -9.52 4.34 -11.49
N GLU A 25 -10.20 4.09 -10.39
CA GLU A 25 -9.85 3.04 -9.45
C GLU A 25 -10.61 1.75 -9.80
N GLU A 26 -9.91 0.61 -9.77
CA GLU A 26 -10.48 -0.71 -10.00
C GLU A 26 -10.04 -1.68 -8.90
N ALA A 27 -11.01 -2.28 -8.20
CA ALA A 27 -10.71 -3.27 -7.17
C ALA A 27 -10.29 -4.60 -7.81
N ILE A 28 -9.10 -5.07 -7.47
CA ILE A 28 -8.50 -6.32 -7.99
C ILE A 28 -8.86 -7.49 -7.09
N LEU A 29 -8.73 -7.33 -5.76
CA LEU A 29 -9.13 -8.31 -4.77
C LEU A 29 -9.49 -7.65 -3.44
N GLN A 30 -10.27 -8.35 -2.62
CA GLN A 30 -10.67 -7.91 -1.28
C GLN A 30 -10.62 -9.07 -0.29
N VAL A 31 -9.91 -8.89 0.82
CA VAL A 31 -9.79 -9.86 1.90
C VAL A 31 -10.32 -9.23 3.20
N PRO A 32 -11.37 -9.81 3.81
CA PRO A 32 -12.02 -9.22 4.97
C PRO A 32 -11.28 -9.49 6.28
N GLY A 33 -11.56 -8.65 7.27
CA GLY A 33 -11.14 -8.89 8.66
C GLY A 33 -9.64 -8.80 8.88
N ALA A 34 -9.00 -7.83 8.24
CA ALA A 34 -7.60 -7.51 8.42
C ALA A 34 -7.39 -6.49 9.54
N SER A 35 -6.26 -6.58 10.23
CA SER A 35 -5.75 -5.55 11.15
C SER A 35 -4.32 -5.20 10.78
N VAL A 36 -4.01 -3.91 10.69
CA VAL A 36 -2.69 -3.40 10.34
C VAL A 36 -2.02 -2.78 11.55
N HIS A 37 -0.79 -3.18 11.82
CA HIS A 37 0.05 -2.67 12.90
C HIS A 37 1.35 -2.11 12.34
N LEU A 38 1.76 -0.93 12.81
CA LEU A 38 3.09 -0.39 12.56
C LEU A 38 4.02 -0.87 13.67
N MET A 39 5.16 -1.46 13.30
CA MET A 39 6.24 -1.75 14.24
C MET A 39 7.12 -0.51 14.38
N GLU A 40 7.06 0.13 15.54
CA GLU A 40 7.81 1.33 15.88
C GLU A 40 8.61 1.07 17.15
N GLY A 41 9.94 0.97 17.01
CA GLY A 41 10.82 0.54 18.11
C GLY A 41 10.45 -0.87 18.61
N ASP A 42 10.21 -0.99 19.91
CA ASP A 42 9.84 -2.24 20.57
C ASP A 42 8.33 -2.45 20.68
N GLU A 43 7.52 -1.58 20.07
CA GLU A 43 6.06 -1.60 20.16
C GLU A 43 5.39 -1.83 18.80
N ALA A 44 4.17 -2.37 18.85
CA ALA A 44 3.30 -2.53 17.69
C ALA A 44 2.03 -1.70 17.87
N VAL A 45 1.90 -0.66 17.05
CA VAL A 45 0.78 0.30 17.10
C VAL A 45 -0.27 -0.08 16.06
N GLU A 46 -1.50 -0.36 16.47
CA GLU A 46 -2.61 -0.61 15.54
C GLU A 46 -2.95 0.68 14.77
N LEU A 47 -2.95 0.60 13.44
CA LEU A 47 -3.25 1.72 12.56
C LEU A 47 -4.67 1.68 12.00
N ALA A 48 -5.16 0.50 11.65
CA ALA A 48 -6.47 0.30 11.04
C ALA A 48 -6.94 -1.15 11.18
N VAL A 49 -8.26 -1.31 11.23
CA VAL A 49 -8.94 -2.62 11.16
C VAL A 49 -10.04 -2.51 10.10
N GLY A 50 -10.15 -3.51 9.24
CA GLY A 50 -11.14 -3.54 8.17
C GLY A 50 -10.76 -4.52 7.07
N ASP A 51 -11.31 -4.31 5.89
CA ASP A 51 -11.01 -5.17 4.74
C ASP A 51 -9.76 -4.64 4.01
N VAL A 52 -8.84 -5.53 3.66
CA VAL A 52 -7.77 -5.22 2.72
C VAL A 52 -8.35 -5.23 1.32
N VAL A 53 -8.24 -4.12 0.61
CA VAL A 53 -8.59 -4.01 -0.81
C VAL A 53 -7.33 -3.67 -1.58
N VAL A 54 -7.02 -4.48 -2.59
CA VAL A 54 -5.98 -4.14 -3.58
C VAL A 54 -6.68 -3.45 -4.74
N VAL A 55 -6.25 -2.23 -5.05
CA VAL A 55 -6.85 -1.36 -6.06
C VAL A 55 -5.79 -1.01 -7.11
N GLY A 56 -6.16 -1.16 -8.38
CA GLY A 56 -5.40 -0.61 -9.49
C GLY A 56 -5.86 0.81 -9.80
N ILE A 57 -4.91 1.73 -10.00
CA ILE A 57 -5.15 3.09 -10.48
C ILE A 57 -4.85 3.10 -11.97
N LEU A 58 -5.86 3.39 -12.79
CA LEU A 58 -5.76 3.41 -14.24
C LEU A 58 -5.94 4.83 -14.79
N GLU A 59 -5.16 5.17 -15.81
CA GLU A 59 -5.37 6.36 -16.64
C GLU A 59 -5.55 5.91 -18.09
N GLU A 60 -6.66 6.32 -18.71
CA GLU A 60 -7.00 5.93 -20.09
C GLU A 60 -6.94 4.40 -20.35
N GLY A 61 -7.18 3.59 -19.31
CA GLY A 61 -7.14 2.12 -19.37
C GLY A 61 -5.75 1.52 -19.15
N VAL A 62 -4.71 2.33 -18.91
CA VAL A 62 -3.36 1.90 -18.57
C VAL A 62 -3.21 1.87 -17.04
N LEU A 63 -2.78 0.74 -16.47
CA LEU A 63 -2.49 0.62 -15.04
C LEU A 63 -1.23 1.44 -14.69
N LEU A 64 -1.42 2.49 -13.90
CA LEU A 64 -0.34 3.38 -13.45
C LEU A 64 0.28 2.93 -12.13
N ALA A 65 -0.57 2.48 -11.19
CA ALA A 65 -0.13 2.08 -9.86
C ALA A 65 -1.07 1.02 -9.28
N THR A 66 -0.55 0.23 -8.35
CA THR A 66 -1.35 -0.63 -7.50
C THR A 66 -1.21 -0.14 -6.06
N ILE A 67 -2.30 -0.09 -5.32
CA ILE A 67 -2.32 0.28 -3.90
C ILE A 67 -3.01 -0.82 -3.08
N ALA A 68 -2.53 -1.05 -1.87
CA ALA A 68 -3.29 -1.72 -0.83
C ALA A 68 -3.97 -0.67 0.05
N ARG A 69 -5.21 -0.94 0.45
CA ARG A 69 -6.02 -0.07 1.30
C ARG A 69 -6.67 -0.87 2.42
N VAL A 70 -6.68 -0.31 3.63
CA VAL A 70 -7.46 -0.83 4.77
C VAL A 70 -8.23 0.31 5.40
N GLY A 71 -9.56 0.19 5.41
CA GLY A 71 -10.42 1.28 5.86
C GLY A 71 -10.34 2.54 4.96
N PRO A 72 -10.84 3.69 5.43
CA PRO A 72 -10.89 4.91 4.62
C PRO A 72 -9.53 5.60 4.48
N ASP A 73 -8.70 5.53 5.52
CA ASP A 73 -7.57 6.43 5.67
C ASP A 73 -6.22 5.77 5.37
N LEU A 74 -6.09 4.45 5.50
CA LEU A 74 -4.80 3.77 5.39
C LEU A 74 -4.62 3.16 4.01
N GLN A 75 -3.64 3.66 3.27
CA GLN A 75 -3.27 3.11 1.96
C GLN A 75 -1.77 3.19 1.71
N TRP A 76 -1.24 2.24 0.95
CA TRP A 76 0.17 2.20 0.58
C TRP A 76 0.37 1.59 -0.80
N PRO A 77 1.43 2.00 -1.53
CA PRO A 77 1.73 1.45 -2.83
C PRO A 77 2.13 -0.02 -2.72
N LEU A 78 1.72 -0.80 -3.72
CA LEU A 78 2.25 -2.15 -3.97
C LEU A 78 3.06 -2.10 -5.26
N THR A 79 4.37 -2.24 -5.12
CA THR A 79 5.31 -2.23 -6.24
C THR A 79 6.08 -3.53 -6.33
N LYS A 80 6.66 -3.79 -7.51
CA LYS A 80 7.44 -5.01 -7.76
C LYS A 80 8.64 -5.19 -6.84
N ASP A 81 9.23 -4.08 -6.42
CA ASP A 81 10.39 -4.07 -5.53
C ASP A 81 9.99 -4.04 -4.05
N GLU A 82 8.69 -4.05 -3.73
CA GLU A 82 8.21 -3.98 -2.35
C GLU A 82 8.49 -5.30 -1.62
N PRO A 83 9.31 -5.31 -0.56
CA PRO A 83 9.57 -6.50 0.23
C PRO A 83 8.31 -6.91 1.00
N VAL A 84 7.86 -8.15 0.76
CA VAL A 84 6.73 -8.73 1.50
C VAL A 84 7.11 -10.12 2.00
N VAL A 85 6.94 -10.36 3.29
CA VAL A 85 7.23 -11.66 3.92
C VAL A 85 5.94 -12.22 4.49
N LYS A 86 5.53 -13.40 4.02
CA LYS A 86 4.50 -14.20 4.68
C LYS A 86 5.10 -14.95 5.85
N LEU A 87 4.70 -14.62 7.07
CA LEU A 87 5.24 -15.21 8.30
C LEU A 87 4.56 -16.55 8.62
N ASP A 88 3.24 -16.61 8.47
CA ASP A 88 2.42 -17.81 8.61
C ASP A 88 1.16 -17.72 7.73
N GLU A 89 0.14 -18.53 8.00
CA GLU A 89 -1.10 -18.56 7.20
C GLU A 89 -1.90 -17.24 7.22
N LEU A 90 -1.78 -16.43 8.28
CA LEU A 90 -2.60 -15.25 8.56
C LEU A 90 -1.81 -13.94 8.70
N HIS A 91 -0.47 -14.01 8.76
CA HIS A 91 0.39 -12.86 9.05
C HIS A 91 1.34 -12.54 7.90
N TYR A 92 1.30 -11.28 7.48
CA TYR A 92 2.13 -10.72 6.41
C TYR A 92 2.89 -9.50 6.94
N LEU A 93 4.14 -9.39 6.56
CA LEU A 93 5.01 -8.26 6.88
C LEU A 93 5.35 -7.50 5.60
N PHE A 94 5.01 -6.22 5.56
CA PHE A 94 5.36 -5.28 4.49
C PHE A 94 6.45 -4.31 4.99
N SER A 95 7.40 -3.95 4.13
CA SER A 95 8.55 -3.14 4.52
C SER A 95 8.83 -2.03 3.52
N LEU A 96 8.38 -0.82 3.85
CA LEU A 96 8.49 0.34 2.98
C LEU A 96 9.76 1.13 3.30
N PRO A 97 10.63 1.40 2.33
CA PRO A 97 11.83 2.21 2.56
C PRO A 97 11.47 3.68 2.81
N GLU A 98 12.16 4.30 3.75
CA GLU A 98 12.10 5.74 4.02
C GLU A 98 13.28 6.50 3.40
N LYS A 99 13.16 7.83 3.37
CA LYS A 99 14.14 8.74 2.77
C LYS A 99 15.52 8.70 3.43
N ASP A 100 15.56 8.33 4.69
CA ASP A 100 16.80 8.19 5.47
C ASP A 100 17.47 6.82 5.30
N GLY A 101 16.89 5.94 4.49
CA GLY A 101 17.37 4.57 4.28
C GLY A 101 16.92 3.58 5.35
N SER A 102 16.07 4.00 6.29
CA SER A 102 15.38 3.12 7.21
C SER A 102 14.16 2.47 6.54
N PHE A 103 13.46 1.58 7.26
CA PHE A 103 12.28 0.88 6.76
C PHE A 103 11.14 0.98 7.77
N LEU A 104 9.97 1.34 7.28
CA LEU A 104 8.70 1.23 8.00
C LEU A 104 8.13 -0.16 7.79
N ASN A 105 7.86 -0.86 8.89
CA ASN A 105 7.42 -2.24 8.87
C ASN A 105 5.98 -2.35 9.34
N TYR A 106 5.12 -2.88 8.47
CA TYR A 106 3.70 -3.02 8.74
C TYR A 106 3.32 -4.49 8.79
N GLY A 107 2.82 -4.90 9.95
CA GLY A 107 2.24 -6.19 10.16
C GLY A 107 0.76 -6.20 9.77
N VAL A 108 0.38 -7.07 8.84
CA VAL A 108 -1.02 -7.30 8.45
C VAL A 108 -1.42 -8.69 8.93
N SER A 109 -2.40 -8.74 9.83
CA SER A 109 -3.01 -9.99 10.31
C SER A 109 -4.42 -10.14 9.75
N PHE A 110 -4.86 -11.37 9.52
CA PHE A 110 -6.24 -11.69 9.18
C PHE A 110 -6.91 -12.53 10.27
N ALA A 111 -8.19 -12.25 10.55
CA ALA A 111 -8.95 -12.93 11.60
C ALA A 111 -9.15 -14.45 11.36
N GLY A 112 -8.99 -14.91 10.12
CA GLY A 112 -9.06 -16.32 9.77
C GLY A 112 -8.84 -16.57 8.28
N PRO A 113 -8.76 -17.85 7.87
CA PRO A 113 -8.59 -18.22 6.48
C PRO A 113 -9.80 -17.77 5.66
N ALA A 114 -9.61 -16.75 4.83
CA ALA A 114 -10.69 -16.09 4.11
C ALA A 114 -11.10 -16.85 2.83
N ASP A 115 -11.67 -18.06 2.93
CA ASP A 115 -12.27 -18.82 1.81
C ASP A 115 -11.43 -18.85 0.51
N GLY A 116 -10.12 -19.03 0.61
CA GLY A 116 -9.20 -19.03 -0.54
C GLY A 116 -8.76 -17.64 -1.04
N ARG A 117 -9.35 -16.55 -0.53
CA ARG A 117 -8.93 -15.17 -0.84
C ARG A 117 -7.51 -14.85 -0.38
N LEU A 118 -7.04 -15.48 0.71
CA LEU A 118 -5.63 -15.40 1.12
C LEU A 118 -4.70 -16.08 0.12
N ALA A 119 -5.13 -17.16 -0.54
CA ALA A 119 -4.36 -17.78 -1.61
C ALA A 119 -4.34 -16.87 -2.86
N SER A 120 -5.44 -16.17 -3.16
CA SER A 120 -5.46 -15.14 -4.20
C SER A 120 -4.54 -13.97 -3.87
N LEU A 121 -4.51 -13.53 -2.61
CA LEU A 121 -3.57 -12.51 -2.13
C LEU A 121 -2.12 -12.99 -2.25
N ASP A 122 -1.81 -14.21 -1.83
CA ASP A 122 -0.47 -14.80 -1.98
C ASP A 122 -0.03 -14.84 -3.45
N SER A 123 -0.92 -15.25 -4.35
CA SER A 123 -0.65 -15.27 -5.79
C SER A 123 -0.39 -13.86 -6.31
N PHE A 124 -1.24 -12.91 -5.92
CA PHE A 124 -1.08 -11.52 -6.34
C PHE A 124 0.24 -10.92 -5.88
N LEU A 125 0.59 -11.09 -4.58
CA LEU A 125 1.83 -10.59 -4.02
C LEU A 125 3.04 -11.24 -4.70
N ARG A 126 2.99 -12.56 -4.95
CA ARG A 126 4.05 -13.28 -5.67
C ARG A 126 4.34 -12.70 -7.05
N ASP A 127 3.31 -12.27 -7.77
CA ASP A 127 3.45 -11.77 -9.13
C ASP A 127 3.81 -10.28 -9.18
N ASN A 128 3.51 -9.53 -8.11
CA ASN A 128 3.56 -8.07 -8.10
C ASN A 128 4.48 -7.43 -7.05
N THR A 129 5.14 -8.22 -6.20
CA THR A 129 6.07 -7.73 -5.16
C THR A 129 7.29 -8.65 -5.00
N CYS A 130 8.26 -8.27 -4.16
CA CYS A 130 9.35 -9.14 -3.71
C CYS A 130 8.88 -10.09 -2.62
N PHE A 131 7.87 -10.91 -2.95
CA PHE A 131 7.21 -11.81 -2.02
C PHE A 131 8.09 -12.99 -1.63
N THR A 132 8.22 -13.22 -0.33
CA THR A 132 8.90 -14.36 0.26
C THR A 132 8.01 -15.02 1.30
N VAL A 133 8.22 -16.31 1.53
CA VAL A 133 7.53 -17.06 2.57
C VAL A 133 8.57 -17.47 3.59
N SER A 134 8.31 -17.19 4.86
CA SER A 134 9.19 -17.62 5.95
C SER A 134 9.21 -19.14 6.03
N SER A 135 10.40 -19.73 6.15
CA SER A 135 10.59 -21.19 6.22
C SER A 135 9.90 -21.85 7.42
N SER A 136 9.42 -21.06 8.38
CA SER A 136 8.61 -21.50 9.53
C SER A 136 7.18 -21.92 9.14
N SER A 137 6.71 -21.49 7.96
CA SER A 137 5.35 -21.73 7.45
C SER A 137 4.99 -23.20 7.21
N SER A 138 5.99 -24.09 7.08
CA SER A 138 5.76 -25.51 6.77
C SER A 138 5.53 -26.40 7.99
N SER A 139 5.90 -25.94 9.20
CA SER A 139 6.02 -26.84 10.37
C SER A 139 5.95 -26.12 11.73
N SER A 140 4.98 -25.23 11.98
CA SER A 140 4.85 -24.67 13.33
C SER A 140 3.43 -24.23 13.72
N SER A 141 2.50 -25.18 13.81
CA SER A 141 1.30 -25.06 14.65
C SER A 141 1.56 -25.46 16.12
N SER A 142 2.82 -25.49 16.59
CA SER A 142 3.13 -26.06 17.92
C SER A 142 4.27 -25.42 18.72
N ALA A 143 4.72 -24.19 18.44
CA ALA A 143 5.76 -23.56 19.28
C ALA A 143 5.56 -22.07 19.64
N LEU A 144 4.61 -21.36 19.03
CA LEU A 144 4.03 -20.14 19.60
C LEU A 144 2.56 -20.43 19.93
N GLY A 145 2.10 -19.93 21.07
CA GLY A 145 0.95 -20.44 21.82
C GLY A 145 -0.30 -20.76 21.01
N LYS A 146 -0.82 -21.97 21.24
CA LYS A 146 -2.20 -22.33 20.93
C LYS A 146 -3.12 -21.50 21.84
N GLY A 147 -3.66 -20.40 21.34
CA GLY A 147 -4.66 -19.60 22.04
C GLY A 147 -5.03 -18.32 21.30
N ALA A 148 -6.19 -18.36 20.62
CA ALA A 148 -7.01 -17.24 20.15
C ALA A 148 -6.31 -16.26 19.18
N ALA A 149 -6.79 -16.01 17.95
CA ALA A 149 -8.00 -15.22 17.67
C ALA A 149 -8.16 -13.93 18.52
N ASP A 150 -7.14 -13.49 19.26
CA ASP A 150 -7.23 -12.35 20.14
C ASP A 150 -6.07 -11.39 19.89
N SER A 151 -6.39 -10.31 19.18
CA SER A 151 -5.62 -9.09 19.01
C SER A 151 -4.25 -9.26 18.31
N GLY A 152 -4.20 -9.01 16.99
CA GLY A 152 -2.94 -8.97 16.22
C GLY A 152 -1.82 -8.15 16.89
N GLY A 153 -2.17 -7.17 17.73
CA GLY A 153 -1.22 -6.40 18.54
C GLY A 153 -0.33 -7.22 19.46
N ALA A 154 -0.81 -8.32 20.07
CA ALA A 154 0.04 -9.16 20.92
C ALA A 154 1.08 -9.95 20.11
N TYR A 155 0.68 -10.45 18.93
CA TYR A 155 1.59 -11.10 17.99
C TYR A 155 2.66 -10.12 17.52
N TRP A 156 2.27 -8.96 17.00
CA TRP A 156 3.20 -7.96 16.48
C TRP A 156 4.06 -7.34 17.58
N GLY A 157 3.53 -7.15 18.79
CA GLY A 157 4.31 -6.67 19.93
C GLY A 157 5.43 -7.61 20.34
N SER A 158 5.27 -8.92 20.12
CA SER A 158 6.36 -9.89 20.35
C SER A 158 7.43 -9.88 19.26
N LEU A 159 7.08 -9.43 18.04
CA LEU A 159 7.96 -9.39 16.88
C LEU A 159 8.68 -8.04 16.75
N ALA A 160 8.06 -6.94 17.22
CA ALA A 160 8.59 -5.59 17.10
C ALA A 160 10.05 -5.45 17.55
N PRO A 161 10.49 -5.98 18.72
CA PRO A 161 11.88 -5.89 19.15
C PRO A 161 12.90 -6.58 18.21
N THR A 162 12.44 -7.47 17.34
CA THR A 162 13.29 -8.22 16.41
C THR A 162 13.32 -7.63 14.99
N VAL A 163 12.46 -6.64 14.70
CA VAL A 163 12.29 -6.08 13.35
C VAL A 163 13.55 -5.37 12.85
N GLU A 164 14.35 -4.80 13.75
CA GLU A 164 15.60 -4.12 13.38
C GLU A 164 16.65 -5.09 12.81
N GLY A 165 16.68 -6.33 13.31
CA GLY A 165 17.51 -7.40 12.74
C GLY A 165 17.06 -7.77 11.32
N TYR A 166 15.74 -7.79 11.08
CA TYR A 166 15.17 -7.98 9.75
C TYR A 166 15.54 -6.83 8.80
N ASN A 167 15.38 -5.58 9.24
CA ASN A 167 15.76 -4.38 8.48
C ASN A 167 17.25 -4.41 8.09
N GLY A 168 18.12 -4.84 8.99
CA GLY A 168 19.56 -4.96 8.68
C GLY A 168 19.87 -5.97 7.59
N VAL A 169 19.12 -7.08 7.52
CA VAL A 169 19.24 -8.07 6.43
C VAL A 169 18.65 -7.54 5.14
N LEU A 170 17.47 -6.91 5.20
CA LEU A 170 16.79 -6.30 4.06
C LEU A 170 17.64 -5.19 3.42
N ALA A 171 18.20 -4.29 4.24
CA ALA A 171 19.11 -3.23 3.80
C ALA A 171 20.34 -3.79 3.07
N LYS A 172 20.92 -4.90 3.57
CA LYS A 172 22.04 -5.58 2.90
C LYS A 172 21.64 -6.20 1.56
N ALA A 173 20.45 -6.79 1.48
CA ALA A 173 19.93 -7.38 0.24
C ALA A 173 19.69 -6.30 -0.83
N ILE A 174 19.10 -5.17 -0.45
CA ILE A 174 18.86 -4.02 -1.35
C ILE A 174 20.18 -3.34 -1.73
N ALA A 175 21.12 -3.16 -0.80
CA ALA A 175 22.45 -2.64 -1.15
C ALA A 175 23.20 -3.54 -2.16
N GLY A 176 22.86 -4.84 -2.23
CA GLY A 176 23.40 -5.80 -3.18
C GLY A 176 22.66 -5.87 -4.53
N GLY A 177 21.52 -5.19 -4.72
CA GLY A 177 20.68 -5.33 -5.92
C GLY A 177 19.86 -4.08 -6.30
N THR A 178 19.72 -3.86 -7.62
CA THR A 178 18.88 -2.89 -8.41
C THR A 178 18.64 -1.43 -7.95
N GLY A 179 18.76 -1.06 -6.67
CA GLY A 179 18.81 0.34 -6.22
C GLY A 179 17.54 1.19 -6.40
N VAL A 180 16.35 0.58 -6.52
CA VAL A 180 15.08 1.31 -6.65
C VAL A 180 14.44 1.48 -5.27
N ILE A 181 14.14 2.73 -4.89
CA ILE A 181 13.45 3.10 -3.66
C ILE A 181 12.02 3.48 -4.02
N VAL A 182 11.03 2.88 -3.35
CA VAL A 182 9.59 3.19 -3.52
C VAL A 182 9.07 3.86 -2.24
N GLU A 183 8.49 5.05 -2.36
CA GLU A 183 8.08 5.86 -1.21
C GLU A 183 6.70 5.45 -0.62
N GLY A 184 6.70 5.06 0.67
CA GLY A 184 5.76 5.47 1.74
C GLY A 184 4.29 5.01 1.78
N ILE A 185 3.75 4.90 3.01
CA ILE A 185 2.29 4.82 3.31
C ILE A 185 1.68 6.22 3.31
N PHE A 186 0.48 6.37 2.75
CA PHE A 186 -0.31 7.60 2.83
C PHE A 186 -1.48 7.38 3.78
N LYS A 187 -1.53 8.20 4.86
CA LYS A 187 -2.74 8.34 5.66
C LYS A 187 -3.59 9.47 5.08
N CYS A 188 -4.64 9.13 4.35
CA CYS A 188 -5.58 10.12 3.83
C CYS A 188 -6.54 10.54 4.94
N SER A 189 -6.28 11.64 5.65
CA SER A 189 -7.34 12.30 6.43
C SER A 189 -8.20 13.14 5.49
N ASP A 190 -9.38 12.65 5.12
CA ASP A 190 -10.56 13.37 4.57
C ASP A 190 -10.40 14.37 3.40
N ILE A 191 -9.25 14.49 2.71
CA ILE A 191 -9.11 15.44 1.58
C ILE A 191 -9.47 14.84 0.22
N TYR A 192 -9.66 13.52 0.10
CA TYR A 192 -10.08 12.89 -1.17
C TYR A 192 -11.57 12.50 -1.25
N ALA A 193 -12.34 12.66 -0.17
CA ALA A 193 -13.78 12.35 -0.17
C ALA A 193 -14.65 13.47 -0.77
N SER A 194 -14.09 14.66 -1.06
CA SER A 194 -14.87 15.83 -1.50
C SER A 194 -14.52 16.29 -2.92
N GLN A 195 -14.87 15.52 -3.95
CA GLN A 195 -14.95 15.99 -5.35
C GLN A 195 -16.18 15.42 -6.10
N VAL A 196 -17.22 14.98 -5.38
CA VAL A 196 -18.51 14.58 -5.99
C VAL A 196 -19.68 15.14 -5.16
N SER A 197 -19.80 16.46 -5.07
CA SER A 197 -21.08 17.13 -4.79
C SER A 197 -20.95 18.65 -4.94
N GLU A 198 -20.83 19.14 -6.18
CA GLU A 198 -21.45 20.44 -6.51
C GLU A 198 -21.74 20.48 -8.01
N ASN A 199 -22.70 19.67 -8.42
CA ASN A 199 -23.40 19.84 -9.69
C ASN A 199 -24.89 19.63 -9.45
N SER A 200 -25.46 20.43 -8.55
CA SER A 200 -26.89 20.67 -8.45
C SER A 200 -27.12 21.92 -7.61
N LEU A 201 -28.13 22.70 -8.05
CA LEU A 201 -28.46 24.08 -7.70
C LEU A 201 -27.65 25.06 -8.58
N GLY A 202 -28.19 25.62 -9.66
CA GLY A 202 -29.58 26.00 -9.93
C GLY A 202 -29.52 27.43 -10.45
#